data_AF-A0A8T7KKF9-F1
#
_entry.id   AF-A0A8T7KKF9-F1
#
_cell.length_a   1.000
_cell.length_b   1.000
_cell.length_c   1.000
_cell.angle_alpha   90.00
_cell.angle_beta   90.00
_cell.angle_gamma   90.00
#
_symmetry.space_group_name_H-M   'P 1'
#
loop_
_entity.id
_entity.type
_entity.pdbx_description
1 polymer ?
#
loop_
_entity_poly.entity_id
_entity_poly.type
_entity_poly.pdbx_seq_one_letter_code
_entity_poly.pdbx_strand_id
1 'polypeptide(L)'
;MECAEARRLIDAGVQPGSTDPLRASLGFHLARCPACRAYREHPGDVGLLAALLATPAPESLAARPPPATRRLLARPAPLRPSAARRGWPWWRVALSLLVAALLISLVLVMGRIAVAAYTIRGNLAAMRVTAAPSMLPSPPLPAPTTAPV
;
A
#
# COMPACT_ATOMS: atom_id res chain seq x y z
N MET A 1 4.69 9.59 -33.01
CA MET A 1 3.69 10.09 -32.04
C MET A 1 4.21 11.38 -31.44
N GLU A 2 3.39 12.42 -31.51
CA GLU A 2 3.64 13.72 -30.90
C GLU A 2 3.22 13.77 -29.43
N CYS A 3 3.84 14.64 -28.63
CA CYS A 3 3.49 14.78 -27.21
C CYS A 3 2.02 15.21 -27.00
N ALA A 4 1.48 16.05 -27.87
CA ALA A 4 0.09 16.50 -27.79
C ALA A 4 -0.90 15.34 -28.01
N GLU A 5 -0.57 14.44 -28.93
CA GLU A 5 -1.36 13.24 -29.21
C GLU A 5 -1.26 12.25 -28.04
N ALA A 6 -0.06 12.02 -27.53
CA ALA A 6 0.16 11.18 -26.35
C ALA A 6 -0.66 11.68 -25.14
N ARG A 7 -0.69 12.99 -24.90
CA ARG A 7 -1.50 13.60 -23.82
C ARG A 7 -2.99 13.38 -24.04
N ARG A 8 -3.50 13.57 -25.25
CA ARG A 8 -4.91 13.30 -25.58
C ARG A 8 -5.28 11.84 -25.29
N LEU A 9 -4.41 10.88 -25.61
CA LEU A 9 -4.65 9.47 -25.31
C LEU A 9 -4.62 9.17 -23.81
N ILE A 10 -3.69 9.78 -23.07
CA ILE A 10 -3.64 9.69 -21.60
C ILE A 10 -4.91 10.27 -20.98
N ASP A 11 -5.36 11.43 -21.44
CA ASP A 11 -6.60 12.09 -20.99
C ASP A 11 -7.84 11.27 -21.32
N ALA A 12 -7.83 10.57 -22.46
CA ALA A 12 -8.87 9.60 -22.86
C ALA A 12 -8.80 8.28 -22.07
N GLY A 13 -7.81 8.09 -21.19
CA GLY A 13 -7.67 6.91 -20.36
C GLY A 13 -7.09 5.69 -21.08
N VAL A 14 -6.46 5.89 -22.25
CA VAL A 14 -5.83 4.80 -23.00
C VAL A 14 -4.59 4.31 -22.25
N GLN A 15 -4.58 3.02 -21.91
CA GLN A 15 -3.43 2.38 -21.27
C GLN A 15 -2.44 1.86 -22.31
N PRO A 16 -1.12 2.02 -22.09
CA PRO A 16 -0.11 1.41 -22.94
C PRO A 16 -0.20 -0.12 -22.86
N GLY A 17 0.05 -0.78 -23.98
CA GLY A 17 -0.08 -2.23 -24.11
C GLY A 17 0.41 -2.70 -25.47
N SER A 18 0.72 -3.99 -25.60
CA SER A 18 1.35 -4.57 -26.80
C SER A 18 0.38 -5.07 -27.86
N THR A 19 -0.91 -5.20 -27.54
CA THR A 19 -1.91 -5.83 -28.40
C THR A 19 -2.51 -4.91 -29.46
N ASP A 20 -2.48 -3.59 -29.24
CA ASP A 20 -3.00 -2.58 -30.16
C ASP A 20 -1.84 -1.67 -30.59
N PRO A 21 -1.61 -1.45 -31.90
CA PRO A 21 -0.53 -0.58 -32.39
C PRO A 21 -0.58 0.82 -31.79
N LEU A 22 -1.78 1.37 -31.54
CA LEU A 22 -1.94 2.69 -30.93
C LEU A 22 -1.42 2.68 -29.48
N ARG A 23 -1.81 1.67 -28.69
CA ARG A 23 -1.35 1.49 -27.31
C ARG A 23 0.15 1.19 -27.23
N ALA A 24 0.68 0.46 -28.20
CA ALA A 24 2.11 0.15 -28.28
C ALA A 24 2.91 1.42 -28.56
N SER A 25 2.47 2.25 -29.51
CA SER A 25 3.10 3.54 -29.82
C SER A 25 3.12 4.50 -28.64
N LEU A 26 2.04 4.54 -27.85
CA LEU A 26 1.97 5.30 -26.60
C LEU A 26 2.97 4.77 -25.58
N GLY A 27 3.09 3.45 -25.43
CA GLY A 27 4.10 2.82 -24.57
C GLY A 27 5.53 3.20 -24.95
N PHE A 28 5.89 3.11 -26.23
CA PHE A 28 7.20 3.52 -26.73
C PHE A 28 7.47 5.02 -26.50
N HIS A 29 6.45 5.87 -26.71
CA HIS A 29 6.59 7.30 -26.46
C HIS A 29 6.85 7.59 -24.97
N LEU A 30 6.13 6.94 -24.05
CA LEU A 30 6.32 7.09 -22.59
C LEU A 30 7.69 6.57 -22.10
N ALA A 31 8.24 5.56 -22.76
CA ALA A 31 9.59 5.08 -22.49
C ALA A 31 10.66 6.14 -22.80
N ARG A 32 10.43 6.94 -23.86
CA ARG A 32 11.40 7.94 -24.35
C ARG A 32 11.17 9.37 -23.87
N CYS A 33 9.94 9.72 -23.51
CA CYS A 33 9.56 11.09 -23.12
C CYS A 33 9.25 11.19 -21.61
N PRO A 34 10.16 11.76 -20.80
CA PRO A 34 9.94 11.88 -19.35
C PRO A 34 8.80 12.85 -19.00
N ALA A 35 8.58 13.89 -19.82
CA ALA A 35 7.50 14.84 -19.59
C ALA A 35 6.11 14.20 -19.69
N CYS A 36 5.89 13.32 -20.67
CA CYS A 36 4.63 12.58 -20.82
C CYS A 36 4.46 11.51 -19.73
N ARG A 37 5.56 10.97 -19.20
CA ARG A 37 5.54 10.05 -18.05
C ARG A 37 5.11 10.77 -16.78
N ALA A 38 5.72 11.90 -16.48
CA ALA A 38 5.34 12.75 -15.35
C ALA A 38 3.89 13.24 -15.45
N TYR A 39 3.44 13.61 -16.66
CA TYR A 39 2.05 13.99 -16.92
C TYR A 39 1.07 12.86 -16.62
N ARG A 40 1.42 11.60 -16.93
CA ARG A 40 0.59 10.43 -16.67
C ARG A 40 0.51 10.09 -15.18
N GLU A 41 1.61 10.26 -14.45
CA GLU A 41 1.66 10.01 -13.01
C GLU A 41 0.92 11.10 -12.23
N HIS A 42 1.02 12.35 -12.68
CA HIS A 42 0.46 13.51 -12.01
C HIS A 42 -0.37 14.38 -12.98
N PRO A 43 -1.49 13.88 -13.52
CA PRO A 43 -2.30 14.58 -14.52
C PRO A 43 -2.95 15.88 -14.00
N GLY A 44 -2.87 16.14 -12.68
CA GLY A 44 -3.35 17.37 -12.04
C GLY A 44 -2.24 18.29 -11.51
N ASP A 45 -1.06 17.75 -11.15
CA ASP A 45 -0.05 18.56 -10.47
C ASP A 45 0.64 19.53 -11.41
N VAL A 46 0.76 19.24 -12.71
CA VAL A 46 1.36 20.20 -13.65
C VAL A 46 0.49 21.45 -13.77
N GLY A 47 -0.84 21.29 -13.75
CA GLY A 47 -1.79 22.41 -13.73
C GLY A 47 -1.81 23.14 -12.40
N LEU A 48 -1.66 22.41 -11.29
CA LEU A 48 -1.59 22.98 -9.95
C LEU A 48 -0.27 23.72 -9.68
N LEU A 49 0.87 23.19 -10.16
CA LEU A 49 2.17 23.87 -10.17
C LEU A 49 2.11 25.12 -11.03
N ALA A 50 1.52 25.04 -12.23
CA ALA A 50 1.32 26.22 -13.07
C ALA A 50 0.42 27.26 -12.38
N ALA A 51 -0.62 26.84 -11.67
CA ALA A 51 -1.46 27.74 -10.89
C ALA A 51 -0.73 28.35 -9.68
N LEU A 52 0.10 27.57 -8.96
CA LEU A 52 0.93 28.05 -7.86
C LEU A 52 2.03 29.00 -8.33
N LEU A 53 2.69 28.69 -9.45
CA LEU A 53 3.70 29.54 -10.10
C LEU A 53 3.07 30.81 -10.70
N ALA A 54 1.83 30.74 -11.17
CA ALA A 54 1.07 31.89 -11.64
C ALA A 54 0.37 32.66 -10.51
N THR A 55 0.44 32.19 -9.26
CA THR A 55 -0.03 32.94 -8.10
C THR A 55 1.07 33.96 -7.76
N PRO A 56 0.89 35.26 -8.05
CA PRO A 56 1.87 36.25 -7.63
C PRO A 56 1.94 36.22 -6.10
N ALA A 57 3.17 36.16 -5.57
CA ALA A 57 3.40 36.35 -4.14
C ALA A 57 2.69 37.65 -3.69
N PRO A 58 2.07 37.70 -2.51
CA PRO A 58 1.47 38.93 -2.02
C PRO A 58 2.60 39.93 -1.72
N GLU A 59 2.94 40.75 -2.71
CA GLU A 59 3.74 41.95 -2.54
C GLU A 59 2.95 42.93 -1.68
N SER A 60 3.29 42.95 -0.40
CA SER A 60 2.93 44.04 0.48
C SER A 60 3.62 45.33 -0.02
N LEU A 61 2.80 46.27 -0.46
CA LEU A 61 2.99 47.73 -0.41
C LEU A 61 4.22 48.32 -1.12
N ALA A 62 4.06 48.71 -2.39
CA ALA A 62 4.54 50.01 -2.88
C ALA A 62 3.87 50.43 -4.20
N ALA A 63 2.90 51.34 -4.07
CA ALA A 63 2.62 52.49 -4.95
C ALA A 63 2.55 52.31 -6.50
N ARG A 64 1.32 52.48 -7.03
CA ARG A 64 0.87 53.56 -7.97
C ARG A 64 0.04 53.04 -9.17
N PRO A 65 -1.16 53.58 -9.45
CA PRO A 65 -1.94 53.29 -10.66
C PRO A 65 -1.89 54.47 -11.68
N PRO A 66 -2.60 54.44 -12.82
CA PRO A 66 -2.21 53.89 -14.15
C PRO A 66 -2.23 55.05 -15.21
N PRO A 67 -2.09 54.91 -16.57
CA PRO A 67 -2.91 54.06 -17.47
C PRO A 67 -2.23 53.53 -18.77
N ALA A 68 -2.77 52.46 -19.37
CA ALA A 68 -2.99 52.36 -20.83
C ALA A 68 -3.55 50.98 -21.23
N THR A 69 -4.84 51.00 -21.56
CA THR A 69 -5.48 50.29 -22.69
C THR A 69 -4.77 49.05 -23.26
N ARG A 70 -5.30 47.87 -22.93
CA ARG A 70 -5.36 46.77 -23.91
C ARG A 70 -6.71 46.09 -23.84
N ARG A 71 -7.62 46.50 -24.74
CA ARG A 71 -8.80 45.73 -25.10
C ARG A 71 -8.32 44.44 -25.77
N LEU A 72 -8.28 43.35 -25.03
CA LEU A 72 -8.33 42.02 -25.61
C LEU A 72 -9.71 41.47 -25.26
N LEU A 73 -10.52 41.25 -26.31
CA LEU A 73 -11.80 40.58 -26.20
C LEU A 73 -11.59 39.24 -25.50
N ALA A 74 -11.94 39.18 -24.22
CA ALA A 74 -12.06 37.94 -23.49
C ALA A 74 -13.24 37.17 -24.08
N ARG A 75 -12.94 36.26 -25.01
CA ARG A 75 -13.87 35.22 -25.45
C ARG A 75 -14.30 34.47 -24.18
N PRO A 76 -15.60 34.40 -23.84
CA PRO A 76 -16.03 33.60 -22.71
C PRO A 76 -15.73 32.15 -23.04
N ALA A 77 -14.73 31.58 -22.36
CA ALA A 77 -14.49 30.16 -22.37
C ALA A 77 -15.74 29.48 -21.80
N PRO A 78 -16.25 28.42 -22.44
CA PRO A 78 -17.37 27.68 -21.87
C PRO A 78 -16.93 27.13 -20.51
N LEU A 79 -17.65 27.53 -19.47
CA LEU A 79 -17.62 26.89 -18.16
C LEU A 79 -17.88 25.39 -18.38
N ARG A 80 -16.81 24.60 -18.45
CA ARG A 80 -16.93 23.15 -18.47
C ARG A 80 -17.55 22.76 -17.12
N PRO A 81 -18.75 22.17 -17.10
CA PRO A 81 -19.28 21.63 -15.86
C PRO A 81 -18.30 20.58 -15.38
N SER A 82 -17.91 20.69 -14.11
CA SER A 82 -17.02 19.80 -13.39
C SER A 82 -17.67 18.42 -13.23
N ALA A 83 -17.80 17.71 -14.35
CA ALA A 83 -18.21 16.32 -14.40
C ALA A 83 -16.99 15.45 -14.07
N ALA A 84 -16.62 15.42 -12.79
CA ALA A 84 -15.77 14.38 -12.29
C ALA A 84 -15.97 14.23 -10.79
N ARG A 85 -17.13 13.69 -10.40
CA ARG A 85 -17.13 12.68 -9.32
C ARG A 85 -16.28 11.52 -9.84
N ARG A 86 -14.97 11.76 -9.82
CA ARG A 86 -13.92 10.88 -10.28
C ARG A 86 -13.96 9.74 -9.29
N GLY A 87 -14.65 8.66 -9.65
CA GLY A 87 -14.89 7.51 -8.78
C GLY A 87 -13.57 7.10 -8.16
N TRP A 88 -13.40 7.44 -6.87
CA TRP A 88 -12.27 7.01 -6.08
C TRP A 88 -12.22 5.49 -6.22
N PRO A 89 -11.12 4.87 -6.67
CA PRO A 89 -11.10 3.44 -6.95
C PRO A 89 -11.33 2.62 -5.67
N TRP A 90 -12.59 2.36 -5.33
CA TRP A 90 -13.06 1.51 -4.24
C TRP A 90 -12.39 0.13 -4.28
N TRP A 91 -12.02 -0.35 -5.47
CA TRP A 91 -11.28 -1.58 -5.67
C TRP A 91 -9.88 -1.57 -5.04
N ARG A 92 -9.19 -0.41 -5.01
CA ARG A 92 -7.89 -0.29 -4.32
C ARG A 92 -8.06 -0.37 -2.82
N VAL A 93 -9.13 0.23 -2.29
CA VAL A 93 -9.47 0.14 -0.86
C VAL A 93 -9.82 -1.31 -0.50
N ALA A 94 -10.68 -1.97 -1.28
CA ALA A 94 -11.02 -3.37 -1.10
C ALA A 94 -9.79 -4.29 -1.17
N LEU A 95 -8.89 -4.06 -2.13
CA LEU A 95 -7.64 -4.82 -2.24
C LEU A 95 -6.73 -4.58 -1.02
N SER A 96 -6.61 -3.33 -0.58
CA SER A 96 -5.81 -3.02 0.61
C SER A 96 -6.37 -3.65 1.88
N LEU A 97 -7.69 -3.67 2.04
CA LEU A 97 -8.35 -4.35 3.16
C LEU A 97 -8.16 -5.87 3.10
N LEU A 98 -8.24 -6.48 1.92
CA LEU A 98 -8.00 -7.90 1.73
C LEU A 98 -6.56 -8.27 2.14
N VAL A 99 -5.56 -7.51 1.67
CA VAL A 99 -4.15 -7.74 2.01
C VAL A 99 -3.93 -7.56 3.51
N ALA A 100 -4.48 -6.51 4.12
CA ALA A 100 -4.39 -6.28 5.56
C ALA A 100 -5.01 -7.44 6.36
N ALA A 101 -6.20 -7.89 5.96
CA ALA A 101 -6.87 -9.03 6.61
C ALA A 101 -6.04 -10.33 6.51
N LEU A 102 -5.41 -10.57 5.36
CA LEU A 102 -4.55 -11.73 5.14
C LEU A 102 -3.33 -11.71 6.07
N LEU A 103 -2.68 -10.55 6.19
CA LEU A 103 -1.53 -10.35 7.08
C LEU A 103 -1.92 -10.53 8.56
N ILE A 104 -3.05 -9.96 8.98
CA ILE A 104 -3.56 -10.12 10.35
C ILE A 104 -3.86 -11.59 10.65
N SER A 105 -4.53 -12.29 9.73
CA SER A 105 -4.82 -13.71 9.85
C SER A 105 -3.54 -14.54 9.99
N LEU A 106 -2.53 -14.28 9.15
CA LEU A 106 -1.24 -14.96 9.20
C LEU A 106 -0.55 -14.78 10.57
N VAL A 107 -0.52 -13.55 11.09
CA VAL A 107 0.07 -13.25 12.40
C VAL A 107 -0.68 -13.97 13.53
N LEU A 108 -2.01 -13.98 13.50
CA LEU A 108 -2.83 -14.69 14.49
C LEU A 108 -2.57 -16.21 14.49
N VAL A 109 -2.47 -16.82 13.31
CA VAL A 109 -2.16 -18.25 13.17
C VAL A 109 -0.76 -18.56 13.70
N MET A 110 0.25 -17.76 13.33
CA MET A 110 1.61 -17.95 13.83
C MET A 110 1.70 -17.79 15.36
N GLY A 111 0.96 -16.83 15.93
CA GLY A 111 0.86 -16.67 17.38
C GLY A 111 0.26 -17.89 18.08
N ARG A 112 -0.83 -18.46 17.53
CA ARG A 112 -1.46 -19.69 18.07
C ARG A 112 -0.50 -20.88 18.04
N ILE A 113 0.26 -21.05 16.96
CA ILE A 113 1.26 -22.12 16.83
C ILE A 113 2.39 -21.93 17.85
N ALA A 114 2.88 -20.71 18.05
CA ALA A 114 3.93 -20.41 19.02
C ALA A 114 3.49 -20.72 20.46
N VAL A 115 2.25 -20.39 20.82
CA VAL A 115 1.67 -20.72 22.14
C VAL A 115 1.60 -22.23 22.34
N ALA A 116 1.12 -22.98 21.34
CA ALA A 116 1.06 -24.44 21.41
C ALA A 116 2.46 -25.09 21.53
N ALA A 117 3.45 -24.56 20.81
CA ALA A 117 4.82 -25.02 20.93
C ALA A 117 5.40 -24.74 22.33
N TYR A 118 5.07 -23.60 22.92
CA TYR A 118 5.52 -23.23 24.26
C TYR A 118 4.91 -24.14 25.34
N THR A 119 3.61 -24.45 25.25
CA THR A 119 2.95 -25.35 26.22
C THR A 119 3.51 -26.77 26.16
N ILE A 120 3.80 -27.30 24.96
CA ILE A 120 4.46 -28.60 24.80
C ILE A 120 5.84 -28.59 25.46
N ARG A 121 6.63 -27.52 25.25
CA ARG A 121 7.96 -27.39 25.88
C ARG A 121 7.88 -27.35 27.40
N GLY A 122 6.89 -26.64 27.95
CA GLY A 122 6.64 -26.59 29.39
C GLY A 122 6.28 -27.96 29.98
N ASN A 123 5.37 -28.69 29.32
CA ASN A 123 4.97 -30.03 29.76
C ASN A 123 6.14 -31.04 29.70
N LEU A 124 6.99 -30.95 28.66
CA LEU A 124 8.20 -31.77 28.55
C LEU A 124 9.23 -31.44 29.65
N ALA A 125 9.37 -30.16 30.00
CA ALA A 125 10.24 -29.75 31.10
C ALA A 125 9.72 -30.30 32.46
N ALA A 126 8.41 -30.25 32.69
CA ALA A 126 7.80 -30.81 33.90
C ALA A 126 8.02 -32.33 34.00
N MET A 127 7.85 -33.08 32.91
CA MET A 127 8.09 -34.53 32.89
C MET A 127 9.56 -34.89 33.14
N ARG A 128 10.52 -34.07 32.71
CA ARG A 128 11.94 -34.31 33.01
C ARG A 128 12.27 -34.16 34.49
N VAL A 129 11.53 -33.32 35.22
CA VAL A 129 11.73 -33.11 36.66
C VAL A 129 11.07 -34.22 37.49
N THR A 130 9.91 -34.74 37.05
CA THR A 130 9.22 -35.86 37.74
C THR A 130 9.73 -37.25 37.35
N ALA A 131 10.57 -37.38 36.33
CA ALA A 131 11.15 -38.66 35.91
C ALA A 131 12.32 -39.16 36.78
N ALA A 132 12.68 -38.48 37.86
CA ALA A 132 13.54 -39.09 38.89
C ALA A 132 12.69 -40.15 39.61
N PRO A 133 12.92 -41.47 39.41
CA PRO A 133 12.23 -42.46 40.19
C PRO A 133 12.76 -42.32 41.62
N SER A 134 11.94 -41.80 42.52
CA SER A 134 12.17 -41.97 43.94
C SER A 134 12.02 -43.47 44.22
N MET A 135 13.11 -44.21 44.08
CA MET A 135 13.22 -45.56 44.60
C MET A 135 13.14 -45.46 46.11
N LEU A 136 11.91 -45.50 46.63
CA LEU A 136 11.69 -45.78 48.03
C LEU A 136 12.31 -47.16 48.31
N PRO A 137 13.22 -47.29 49.28
CA PRO A 137 13.77 -48.59 49.65
C PRO A 137 12.61 -49.48 50.08
N SER A 138 12.42 -50.58 49.33
CA SER A 138 11.44 -51.60 49.67
C SER A 138 11.78 -52.17 51.05
N PRO A 139 10.85 -52.18 52.02
CA PRO A 139 11.12 -52.74 53.33
C PRO A 139 11.44 -54.24 53.19
N PRO A 140 12.48 -54.76 53.87
CA PRO A 140 12.82 -56.17 53.78
C PRO A 140 11.67 -57.01 54.36
N LEU A 141 11.14 -57.94 53.56
CA LEU A 141 10.19 -58.93 54.04
C LEU A 141 10.86 -59.83 55.08
N PRO A 142 10.24 -60.08 56.25
CA PRO A 142 10.74 -61.08 57.19
C PRO A 142 10.62 -62.48 56.56
N ALA A 143 11.76 -63.16 56.44
CA ALA A 143 11.81 -64.56 56.01
C ALA A 143 11.10 -65.46 57.04
N PRO A 144 10.31 -66.46 56.61
CA PRO A 144 9.70 -67.41 57.54
C PRO A 144 10.79 -68.29 58.17
N THR A 145 11.00 -68.11 59.48
CA THR A 145 11.78 -69.01 60.32
C THR A 145 11.09 -70.37 60.37
N THR A 146 11.65 -71.35 59.68
CA THR A 146 11.32 -72.76 59.91
C THR A 146 11.90 -73.17 61.26
N ALA A 147 11.03 -73.26 62.27
CA ALA A 147 11.38 -73.88 63.55
C ALA A 147 11.57 -75.41 63.34
N PRO A 148 12.68 -76.01 63.79
CA PRO A 148 12.80 -77.45 63.84
C PRO A 148 12.19 -78.01 65.14
N VAL A 149 11.27 -78.97 64.94
CA VAL A 149 10.84 -80.10 65.78
C VAL A 149 10.61 -79.87 67.28
#